data_AF-A0A182HXY5-F1
#
_entry.id   AF-A0A182HXY5-F1
#
_cell.length_a   1.000
_cell.length_b   1.000
_cell.length_c   1.000
_cell.angle_alpha   90.00
_cell.angle_beta   90.00
_cell.angle_gamma   90.00
#
_symmetry.space_group_name_H-M   'P 1'
#
loop_
_entity.id
_entity.type
_entity.pdbx_description
1 polymer ?
#
loop_
_entity_poly.entity_id
_entity_poly.type
_entity_poly.pdbx_seq_one_letter_code
_entity_poly.pdbx_strand_id
1 'polypeptide(L)'
;MFTTERYGRNTFRIDYSEAPKRPTLEETVNFLFEVLETGVDVKMVQRNTAQSAVYVTMPTLERAESIVKEHSGKHCITHEGKICDLPPGIPDENVSAELNRFGEVLTIVPGVWGAGTRLAGIPLGVRIVRMKLAKPIPSPCVW
;
A
#
# COMPACT_ATOMS: atom_id res chain seq x y z
N MET A 1 -11.47 -40.35 -14.59
CA MET A 1 -10.12 -40.08 -14.06
C MET A 1 -10.18 -38.74 -13.35
N PHE A 2 -10.09 -38.72 -12.02
CA PHE A 2 -10.04 -37.47 -11.26
C PHE A 2 -8.57 -37.05 -11.16
N THR A 3 -8.16 -36.08 -11.97
CA THR A 3 -6.85 -35.45 -11.84
C THR A 3 -6.86 -34.68 -10.53
N THR A 4 -6.15 -35.20 -9.53
CA THR A 4 -5.76 -34.46 -8.33
C THR A 4 -4.80 -33.36 -8.75
N GLU A 5 -5.33 -32.25 -9.26
CA GLU A 5 -4.59 -30.99 -9.33
C GLU A 5 -4.09 -30.71 -7.92
N ARG A 6 -2.77 -30.84 -7.70
CA ARG A 6 -2.15 -30.37 -6.47
C ARG A 6 -2.50 -28.89 -6.35
N TYR A 7 -3.33 -28.56 -5.35
CA TYR A 7 -3.52 -27.19 -4.88
C TYR A 7 -2.15 -26.52 -4.80
N GLY A 8 -1.90 -25.51 -5.63
CA GLY A 8 -0.69 -24.69 -5.54
C GLY A 8 0.27 -24.67 -6.73
N ARG A 9 0.11 -25.50 -7.78
CA ARG A 9 1.08 -25.48 -8.91
C ARG A 9 1.05 -24.17 -9.70
N ASN A 10 -0.14 -23.59 -9.90
CA ASN A 10 -0.33 -22.36 -10.67
C ASN A 10 -0.61 -21.17 -9.72
N THR A 11 -0.10 -21.23 -8.49
CA THR A 11 -0.42 -20.25 -7.45
C THR A 11 0.80 -19.43 -7.12
N PHE A 12 0.67 -18.11 -7.15
CA PHE A 12 1.69 -17.21 -6.63
C PHE A 12 1.24 -16.60 -5.29
N ARG A 13 2.22 -16.21 -4.47
CA ARG A 13 2.01 -15.58 -3.17
C ARG A 13 2.38 -14.11 -3.25
N ILE A 14 1.47 -13.25 -2.83
CA ILE A 14 1.76 -11.85 -2.50
C ILE A 14 2.03 -11.80 -1.00
N ASP A 15 3.22 -11.36 -0.62
CA ASP A 15 3.62 -11.25 0.78
C ASP A 15 3.48 -9.81 1.28
N TYR A 16 2.66 -9.62 2.31
CA TYR A 16 2.47 -8.35 3.01
C TYR A 16 3.07 -8.38 4.41
N SER A 17 3.90 -9.37 4.75
CA SER A 17 4.60 -9.47 6.03
C SER A 17 5.44 -8.22 6.35
N GLU A 18 6.14 -7.69 5.36
CA GLU A 18 6.96 -6.48 5.43
C GLU A 18 6.17 -5.20 5.15
N ALA A 19 4.87 -5.31 4.87
CA ALA A 19 4.05 -4.15 4.56
C ALA A 19 3.78 -3.32 5.84
N PRO A 20 4.13 -2.03 5.86
CA PRO A 20 4.00 -1.18 7.05
C PRO A 20 2.55 -0.92 7.43
N LYS A 21 1.64 -0.96 6.45
CA LYS A 21 0.19 -0.99 6.64
C LYS A 21 -0.37 -2.18 5.86
N ARG A 22 -1.19 -3.00 6.52
CA ARG A 22 -1.87 -4.10 5.83
C ARG A 22 -2.95 -3.54 4.90
N PRO A 23 -2.96 -3.93 3.62
CA PRO A 23 -4.02 -3.49 2.71
C PRO A 23 -5.38 -4.08 3.13
N THR A 24 -6.41 -3.28 2.91
CA THR A 24 -7.82 -3.69 3.00
C THR A 24 -8.15 -4.72 1.93
N LEU A 25 -9.32 -5.34 2.04
CA LEU A 25 -9.77 -6.28 1.01
C LEU A 25 -9.93 -5.59 -0.34
N GLU A 26 -10.53 -4.40 -0.35
CA GLU A 26 -10.72 -3.60 -1.56
C GLU A 26 -9.40 -3.19 -2.20
N GLU A 27 -8.45 -2.67 -1.43
CA GLU A 27 -7.10 -2.33 -1.94
C GLU A 27 -6.39 -3.57 -2.51
N THR A 28 -6.58 -4.74 -1.91
CA THR A 28 -6.02 -6.01 -2.43
C THR A 28 -6.64 -6.37 -3.77
N VAL A 29 -7.97 -6.24 -3.91
CA VAL A 29 -8.68 -6.51 -5.16
C VAL A 29 -8.25 -5.54 -6.26
N ASN A 30 -8.23 -4.24 -5.97
CA ASN A 30 -7.78 -3.23 -6.94
C ASN A 30 -6.33 -3.48 -7.36
N PHE A 31 -5.45 -3.85 -6.44
CA PHE A 31 -4.07 -4.21 -6.76
C PHE A 31 -3.96 -5.40 -7.72
N LEU A 32 -4.81 -6.43 -7.56
CA LEU A 32 -4.83 -7.59 -8.47
C LEU A 32 -5.23 -7.19 -9.89
N PHE A 33 -6.27 -6.38 -10.04
CA PHE A 33 -6.83 -6.05 -11.34
C PHE A 33 -6.13 -4.87 -12.03
N GLU A 34 -5.83 -3.80 -11.30
CA GLU A 34 -5.30 -2.55 -11.87
C GLU A 34 -3.78 -2.55 -11.97
N VAL A 35 -3.08 -3.29 -11.10
CA VAL A 35 -1.61 -3.22 -11.00
C VAL A 35 -0.94 -4.51 -11.47
N LEU A 36 -1.43 -5.67 -11.02
CA LEU A 36 -0.91 -6.97 -11.46
C LEU A 36 -1.56 -7.45 -12.77
N GLU A 37 -2.59 -6.74 -13.26
CA GLU A 37 -3.33 -7.06 -14.47
C GLU A 37 -3.65 -8.55 -14.58
N THR A 38 -4.10 -9.15 -13.47
CA THR A 38 -4.27 -10.61 -13.37
C THR A 38 -5.29 -11.15 -14.37
N GLY A 39 -6.17 -10.29 -14.88
CA GLY A 39 -7.28 -10.68 -15.73
C GLY A 39 -8.49 -11.18 -14.94
N VAL A 40 -9.59 -11.44 -15.64
CA VAL A 40 -10.87 -11.95 -15.08
C VAL A 40 -10.84 -13.46 -14.84
N ASP A 41 -9.79 -14.14 -15.28
CA ASP A 41 -9.63 -15.59 -15.33
C ASP A 41 -8.96 -16.18 -14.06
N VAL A 42 -8.85 -15.39 -12.99
CA VAL A 42 -8.36 -15.85 -11.69
C VAL A 42 -9.25 -16.97 -11.16
N LYS A 43 -8.68 -18.15 -10.92
CA LYS A 43 -9.42 -19.32 -10.43
C LYS A 43 -9.78 -19.20 -8.95
N MET A 44 -8.87 -18.65 -8.15
CA MET A 44 -9.06 -18.55 -6.69
C MET A 44 -8.17 -17.46 -6.10
N VAL A 45 -8.71 -16.71 -5.15
CA VAL A 45 -7.96 -15.79 -4.28
C VAL A 45 -8.22 -16.18 -2.84
N GLN A 46 -7.15 -16.52 -2.10
CA GLN A 46 -7.22 -16.87 -0.69
C GLN A 46 -6.37 -15.91 0.13
N ARG A 47 -7.01 -15.18 1.05
CA ARG A 47 -6.33 -14.31 2.00
C ARG A 47 -5.98 -15.08 3.27
N ASN A 48 -4.72 -15.04 3.67
CA ASN A 48 -4.24 -15.57 4.94
C ASN A 48 -3.81 -14.42 5.85
N THR A 49 -4.66 -14.06 6.82
CA THR A 49 -4.41 -12.96 7.76
C THR A 49 -3.31 -13.26 8.77
N ALA A 50 -3.11 -14.53 9.12
CA ALA A 50 -2.07 -14.96 10.06
C ALA A 50 -0.68 -14.82 9.45
N GLN A 51 -0.52 -15.19 8.17
CA GLN A 51 0.74 -15.07 7.44
C GLN A 51 0.91 -13.72 6.73
N SER A 52 -0.07 -12.82 6.84
CA SER A 52 -0.11 -11.55 6.10
C SER A 52 0.14 -11.76 4.60
N ALA A 53 -0.51 -12.75 4.00
CA ALA A 53 -0.25 -13.15 2.62
C ALA A 53 -1.56 -13.37 1.85
N VAL A 54 -1.49 -13.19 0.54
CA VAL A 54 -2.57 -13.52 -0.39
C VAL A 54 -2.06 -14.52 -1.42
N TYR A 55 -2.79 -15.61 -1.57
CA TYR A 55 -2.52 -16.66 -2.54
C TYR A 55 -3.46 -16.49 -3.71
N VAL A 56 -2.91 -16.42 -4.91
CA VAL A 56 -3.67 -16.21 -6.15
C VAL A 56 -3.38 -17.37 -7.08
N THR A 57 -4.42 -18.15 -7.39
CA THR A 57 -4.34 -19.30 -8.30
C THR A 57 -4.77 -18.88 -9.70
N MET A 58 -3.85 -18.98 -10.64
CA MET A 58 -4.06 -18.68 -12.06
C MET A 58 -4.51 -19.93 -12.83
N PRO A 59 -5.11 -19.76 -14.02
CA PRO A 59 -5.53 -20.89 -14.84
C PRO A 59 -4.34 -21.69 -15.37
N THR A 60 -3.22 -21.03 -15.68
CA THR A 60 -1.98 -21.64 -16.20
C THR A 60 -0.76 -21.28 -15.35
N LEU A 61 0.24 -22.17 -15.36
CA LEU A 61 1.54 -21.95 -14.69
C LEU A 61 2.28 -20.78 -15.33
N GLU A 62 2.32 -20.73 -16.67
CA GLU A 62 3.02 -19.70 -17.43
C GLU A 62 2.54 -18.29 -17.05
N ARG A 63 1.22 -18.11 -16.85
CA ARG A 63 0.67 -16.82 -16.43
C ARG A 63 1.10 -16.46 -15.00
N ALA A 64 1.06 -17.42 -14.08
CA ALA A 64 1.54 -17.20 -12.71
C ALA A 64 3.02 -16.81 -12.69
N GLU A 65 3.87 -17.51 -13.44
CA GLU A 65 5.30 -17.21 -13.54
C GLU A 65 5.58 -15.85 -14.20
N SER A 66 4.83 -15.50 -15.24
CA SER A 66 4.95 -14.20 -15.91
C SER A 66 4.64 -13.06 -14.95
N ILE A 67 3.54 -13.14 -14.19
CA ILE A 67 3.15 -12.12 -13.21
C ILE A 67 4.24 -11.97 -12.14
N VAL A 68 4.75 -13.08 -11.61
CA VAL A 68 5.83 -13.03 -10.61
C VAL A 68 7.08 -12.36 -11.20
N LYS A 69 7.51 -12.76 -12.40
CA LYS A 69 8.69 -12.19 -13.07
C LYS A 69 8.52 -10.68 -13.34
N GLU A 70 7.32 -10.26 -13.72
CA GLU A 70 7.05 -8.88 -14.09
C GLU A 70 6.88 -7.96 -12.88
N HIS A 71 6.33 -8.44 -11.77
CA HIS A 71 5.91 -7.59 -10.66
C HIS A 71 6.66 -7.80 -9.35
N SER A 72 7.43 -8.89 -9.21
CA SER A 72 8.16 -9.16 -7.98
C SER A 72 9.11 -8.01 -7.61
N GLY A 73 8.97 -7.52 -6.38
CA GLY A 73 9.81 -6.45 -5.81
C GLY A 73 9.59 -5.05 -6.39
N LYS A 74 8.61 -4.84 -7.29
CA LYS A 74 8.38 -3.53 -7.95
C LYS A 74 7.33 -2.67 -7.27
N HIS A 75 6.52 -3.26 -6.40
CA HIS A 75 5.34 -2.60 -5.83
C HIS A 75 5.55 -2.22 -4.37
N CYS A 76 5.01 -1.06 -4.00
CA CYS A 76 5.06 -0.53 -2.64
C CYS A 76 3.70 0.04 -2.25
N ILE A 77 3.40 0.02 -0.96
CA ILE A 77 2.18 0.64 -0.43
C ILE A 77 2.47 2.11 -0.15
N THR A 78 1.68 2.98 -0.78
CA THR A 78 1.70 4.40 -0.47
C THR A 78 0.81 4.66 0.74
N HIS A 79 1.32 5.42 1.70
CA HIS A 79 0.60 5.82 2.90
C HIS A 79 0.45 7.34 2.93
N GLU A 80 -0.75 7.79 3.27
CA GLU A 80 -1.02 9.19 3.59
C GLU A 80 -1.11 9.33 5.11
N GLY A 81 -0.26 10.17 5.68
CA GLY A 81 -0.21 10.48 7.10
C GLY A 81 -0.38 11.97 7.35
N LYS A 82 -0.78 12.32 8.57
CA LYS A 82 -0.87 13.69 9.05
C LYS A 82 0.22 13.98 10.05
N ILE A 83 0.86 15.14 9.92
CA ILE A 83 1.77 15.67 10.92
C ILE A 83 1.05 16.81 11.62
N CYS A 84 0.74 16.57 12.89
CA CYS A 84 0.20 17.56 13.80
C CYS A 84 1.32 18.24 14.59
N ASP A 85 1.02 19.37 15.21
CA ASP A 85 1.89 20.08 16.15
C ASP A 85 3.27 20.48 15.61
N LEU A 86 3.40 20.59 14.28
CA LEU A 86 4.61 21.10 13.66
C LEU A 86 4.65 22.63 13.82
N PRO A 87 5.72 23.21 14.39
CA PRO A 87 5.87 24.66 14.44
C PRO A 87 5.83 25.26 13.03
N PRO A 88 5.15 26.40 12.81
CA PRO A 88 4.92 26.94 11.47
C PRO A 88 6.20 27.38 10.74
N GLY A 89 7.31 27.55 11.46
CA GLY A 89 8.61 27.90 10.89
C GLY A 89 9.44 26.72 10.39
N ILE A 90 8.99 25.47 10.57
CA ILE A 90 9.72 24.30 10.06
C ILE A 90 9.43 24.14 8.57
N PRO A 91 10.46 24.15 7.70
CA PRO A 91 10.28 24.02 6.27
C PRO A 91 10.06 22.55 5.89
N ASP A 92 9.37 22.33 4.76
CA ASP A 92 8.96 20.98 4.31
C ASP A 92 10.19 20.09 3.99
N GLU A 93 11.34 20.68 3.64
CA GLU A 93 12.61 19.97 3.44
C GLU A 93 13.11 19.29 4.71
N ASN A 94 12.98 19.96 5.87
CA ASN A 94 13.40 19.39 7.15
C ASN A 94 12.47 18.24 7.55
N VAL A 95 11.16 18.41 7.31
CA VAL A 95 10.16 17.37 7.51
C VAL A 95 10.46 16.16 6.62
N SER A 96 10.75 16.40 5.34
CA SER A 96 11.10 15.34 4.40
C SER A 96 12.37 14.61 4.81
N ALA A 97 13.42 15.33 5.22
CA ALA A 97 14.67 14.74 5.67
C ALA A 97 14.47 13.79 6.86
N GLU A 98 13.65 14.19 7.84
CA GLU A 98 13.34 13.36 9.01
C GLU A 98 12.49 12.14 8.65
N LEU A 99 11.52 12.30 7.74
CA LEU A 99 10.62 11.22 7.32
C LEU A 99 11.29 10.22 6.36
N ASN A 100 12.32 10.64 5.62
CA ASN A 100 13.04 9.78 4.67
C ASN A 100 13.66 8.53 5.32
N ARG A 101 13.85 8.52 6.65
CA ARG A 101 14.31 7.32 7.39
C ARG A 101 13.29 6.18 7.41
N PHE A 102 12.01 6.49 7.17
CA PHE A 102 10.89 5.52 7.16
C PHE A 102 10.45 5.11 5.75
N GLY A 103 10.84 5.86 4.72
CA GLY A 103 10.41 5.62 3.35
C GLY A 103 10.65 6.82 2.46
N GLU A 104 10.24 6.73 1.18
CA GLU A 104 10.36 7.83 0.23
C GLU A 104 9.17 8.80 0.40
N VAL A 105 9.44 10.07 0.73
CA VAL A 105 8.40 11.12 0.74
C VAL A 105 8.04 11.51 -0.69
N LEU A 106 6.76 11.43 -1.05
CA LEU A 106 6.25 11.80 -2.37
C LEU A 106 5.75 13.24 -2.42
N THR A 107 4.93 13.63 -1.43
CA THR A 107 4.37 14.98 -1.35
C THR A 107 4.18 15.41 0.09
N ILE A 108 4.41 16.70 0.36
CA ILE A 108 4.02 17.37 1.60
C ILE A 108 3.14 18.55 1.18
N VAL A 109 1.93 18.63 1.71
CA VAL A 109 1.00 19.72 1.44
C VAL A 109 0.38 20.25 2.74
N PRO A 110 0.06 21.54 2.83
CA PRO A 110 -0.70 22.05 3.97
C PRO A 110 -2.11 21.43 3.96
N GLY A 111 -2.51 20.86 5.10
CA GLY A 111 -3.89 20.48 5.34
C GLY A 111 -4.74 21.74 5.45
N VAL A 112 -5.90 21.75 4.79
CA VAL A 112 -6.84 22.86 4.81
C VAL A 112 -8.18 22.42 5.40
N TRP A 113 -8.90 23.38 5.97
CA TRP A 113 -10.27 23.17 6.41
C TRP A 113 -11.17 22.76 5.24
N GLY A 114 -12.02 21.76 5.47
CA GLY A 114 -12.92 21.22 4.46
C GLY A 114 -14.02 22.20 4.03
N ALA A 115 -14.57 21.96 2.83
CA ALA A 115 -15.59 22.80 2.20
C ALA A 115 -16.88 22.96 3.01
N GLY A 116 -17.17 22.05 3.95
CA GLY A 116 -18.34 22.12 4.84
C GLY A 116 -18.20 23.10 6.01
N THR A 117 -17.07 23.82 6.13
CA THR A 117 -16.81 24.75 7.24
C THR A 117 -16.72 26.19 6.73
N ARG A 118 -16.97 27.16 7.62
CA ARG A 118 -16.77 28.59 7.31
C ARG A 118 -15.30 28.96 7.05
N LEU A 119 -14.38 28.05 7.35
CA LEU A 119 -12.93 28.24 7.19
C LEU A 119 -12.40 27.53 5.93
N ALA A 120 -13.27 27.05 5.04
CA ALA A 120 -12.88 26.29 3.85
C ALA A 120 -11.67 26.89 3.12
N GLY A 121 -10.64 26.06 2.89
CA GLY A 121 -9.40 26.46 2.21
C GLY A 121 -8.36 27.15 3.10
N ILE A 122 -8.68 27.50 4.35
CA ILE A 122 -7.72 28.05 5.30
C ILE A 122 -6.79 26.93 5.80
N PRO A 123 -5.48 27.17 5.99
CA PRO A 123 -4.57 26.18 6.58
C PRO A 123 -5.01 25.75 8.00
N LEU A 124 -5.03 24.46 8.25
CA LEU A 124 -5.42 23.84 9.53
C LEU A 124 -4.24 23.75 10.52
N GLY A 125 -3.03 24.11 10.10
CA GLY A 125 -1.81 23.90 10.91
C GLY A 125 -1.33 22.44 10.92
N VAL A 126 -1.87 21.61 10.03
CA VAL A 126 -1.46 20.22 9.81
C VAL A 126 -0.75 20.11 8.47
N ARG A 127 0.26 19.25 8.36
CA ARG A 127 0.83 18.84 7.06
C ARG A 127 0.31 17.46 6.69
N ILE A 128 -0.18 17.32 5.47
CA ILE A 128 -0.55 16.04 4.89
C ILE A 128 0.65 15.54 4.10
N VAL A 129 1.13 14.34 4.42
CA VAL A 129 2.29 13.74 3.78
C VAL A 129 1.90 12.44 3.13
N ARG A 130 2.28 12.29 1.86
CA ARG A 130 2.14 11.06 1.10
C ARG A 130 3.52 10.44 0.92
N MET A 131 3.67 9.16 1.27
CA MET A 131 4.97 8.47 1.27
C MET A 131 4.86 7.03 0.79
N LYS A 132 5.92 6.51 0.16
CA LYS A 132 6.12 5.06 0.02
C LYS A 132 6.87 4.58 1.26
N LEU A 133 6.18 3.89 2.15
CA LEU A 133 6.78 3.43 3.39
C LEU A 133 7.65 2.19 3.15
N ALA A 134 8.88 2.22 3.67
CA ALA A 134 9.79 1.09 3.71
C ALA A 134 9.90 0.49 5.12
N LYS A 135 9.58 1.27 6.16
CA LYS A 135 9.57 0.86 7.56
C LYS A 135 8.32 1.38 8.26
N PRO A 136 7.84 0.68 9.31
CA PRO A 136 6.78 1.22 10.16
C PRO A 136 7.22 2.55 10.78
N ILE A 137 6.30 3.52 10.87
CA ILE A 137 6.51 4.74 11.65
C ILE A 137 6.08 4.43 13.09
N PRO A 138 7.00 4.45 14.08
CA PRO A 138 6.64 4.28 15.48
C PRO A 138 5.77 5.46 15.91
N SER A 139 4.57 5.18 16.41
CA SER A 139 3.59 6.19 16.81
C SER A 139 3.99 6.91 18.11
N PRO A 140 3.87 8.25 18.15
CA PRO A 140 3.41 8.91 19.36
C PRO A 140 2.00 9.48 19.21
N CYS A 141 1.60 9.95 18.02
CA CYS A 141 0.26 10.43 17.68
C CYS A 141 0.19 10.60 16.14
N VAL A 142 -0.47 9.68 15.41
CA VAL A 142 -0.76 9.83 13.97
C VAL A 142 -2.12 9.19 13.66
N TRP A 143 -3.18 10.01 13.53
CA TRP A 143 -4.48 9.74 12.85
C TRP A 143 -5.08 11.07 12.37
#